data_AF-A0AAU9TBK0-F1
#
_entry.id   AF-A0AAU9TBK0-F1
#
_cell.length_a   1.000
_cell.length_b   1.000
_cell.length_c   1.000
_cell.angle_alpha   90.00
_cell.angle_beta   90.00
_cell.angle_gamma   90.00
#
_symmetry.space_group_name_H-M   'P 1'
#
loop_
_entity.id
_entity.type
_entity.pdbx_description
1 polymer ?
#
loop_
_entity_poly.entity_id
_entity_poly.type
_entity_poly.pdbx_seq_one_letter_code
_entity_poly.pdbx_strand_id
1 'polypeptide(L)' 'MSMSLVLAPPDTRRKAGRRKESRYPSVGEIPVTRVKKETPNKCGRCGQPGHNRTSCSQPK' A
#
# COMPACT_ATOMS: atom_id res chain seq x y z
N MET A 1 -27.59 58.69 -12.72
CA MET A 1 -26.45 57.81 -12.41
C MET A 1 -26.79 56.42 -12.90
N SER A 2 -26.36 56.05 -14.11
CA SER A 2 -26.60 54.72 -14.66
C SER A 2 -25.56 53.75 -14.10
N MET A 3 -26.02 52.76 -13.33
CA MET A 3 -25.17 51.66 -12.85
C MET A 3 -25.00 50.65 -13.98
N SER A 4 -23.80 50.59 -14.55
CA SER A 4 -23.42 49.55 -15.50
C SER A 4 -23.20 48.23 -14.75
N LEU A 5 -24.06 47.23 -14.98
CA LEU A 5 -23.87 45.87 -14.52
C LEU A 5 -22.82 45.17 -15.39
N VAL A 6 -21.61 44.97 -14.84
CA VAL A 6 -20.57 44.17 -15.49
C VAL A 6 -20.91 42.69 -15.27
N LEU A 7 -21.45 42.04 -16.30
CA LEU A 7 -21.69 40.60 -16.31
C LEU A 7 -20.37 39.87 -16.53
N ALA A 8 -19.79 39.33 -15.46
CA ALA A 8 -18.64 38.45 -15.56
C ALA A 8 -19.04 37.09 -16.16
N PRO A 9 -18.16 36.43 -16.94
CA PRO A 9 -18.41 35.08 -17.42
C PRO A 9 -18.54 34.10 -16.24
N PRO A 10 -19.33 33.02 -16.39
CA PRO A 10 -19.48 32.03 -15.34
C PRO A 10 -18.13 31.38 -15.03
N ASP A 11 -17.78 31.27 -13.74
CA ASP A 11 -16.56 30.58 -13.32
C ASP A 11 -16.73 29.07 -13.48
N THR A 12 -16.21 28.55 -14.59
CA THR A 12 -16.29 27.12 -14.95
C THR A 12 -15.14 26.30 -14.35
N ARG A 13 -14.18 26.94 -13.67
CA ARG A 13 -13.03 26.24 -13.11
C ARG A 13 -13.47 25.42 -11.91
N ARG A 14 -13.11 24.13 -11.91
CA ARG A 14 -13.25 23.30 -10.71
C ARG A 14 -12.46 23.96 -9.58
N LYS A 15 -13.15 24.33 -8.49
CA LYS A 15 -12.51 24.88 -7.29
C LYS A 15 -11.43 23.91 -6.82
N ALA A 16 -10.28 24.46 -6.43
CA ALA A 16 -9.22 23.67 -5.83
C ALA A 16 -9.76 22.98 -4.58
N GLY A 17 -9.72 21.64 -4.58
CA GLY A 17 -10.12 20.77 -3.48
C GLY A 17 -9.32 19.48 -3.56
N ARG A 18 -9.18 18.79 -2.43
CA ARG A 18 -8.46 17.52 -2.35
C ARG A 18 -9.14 16.50 -3.28
N ARG A 19 -8.42 15.95 -4.26
CA ARG A 19 -8.92 14.80 -5.03
C ARG A 19 -9.32 13.71 -4.03
N LYS A 20 -10.52 13.14 -4.20
CA LYS A 20 -11.01 12.03 -3.37
C LYS A 20 -10.05 10.85 -3.52
N GLU A 21 -9.21 10.67 -2.50
CA GLU A 21 -8.22 9.61 -2.27
C GLU A 21 -7.18 9.35 -3.38
N SER A 22 -5.97 8.97 -2.94
CA SER A 22 -4.96 8.41 -3.84
C SER A 22 -5.53 7.15 -4.48
N ARG A 23 -5.24 6.94 -5.77
CA ARG A 23 -5.62 5.74 -6.52
C ARG A 23 -5.32 4.47 -5.71
N TYR A 24 -6.20 3.47 -5.80
CA TYR A 24 -5.92 2.14 -5.24
C TYR A 24 -4.68 1.55 -5.93
N PRO A 25 -3.66 1.12 -5.17
CA PRO A 25 -2.44 0.58 -5.75
C PRO A 25 -2.69 -0.76 -6.44
N SER A 26 -1.96 -1.04 -7.53
CA SER A 26 -2.00 -2.35 -8.18
C SER A 26 -1.20 -3.40 -7.41
N VAL A 27 -1.38 -4.68 -7.73
CA VAL A 27 -0.60 -5.78 -7.13
C VAL A 27 0.89 -5.53 -7.38
N GLY A 28 1.68 -5.50 -6.31
CA GLY A 28 3.14 -5.29 -6.36
C GLY A 28 3.60 -3.83 -6.33
N GLU A 29 2.69 -2.86 -6.32
CA GLU A 29 3.05 -1.43 -6.29
C GLU A 29 3.54 -0.97 -4.92
N ILE A 30 3.05 -1.62 -3.86
CA ILE A 30 3.58 -1.46 -2.51
C ILE A 30 4.65 -2.54 -2.30
N PRO A 31 5.91 -2.17 -2.04
CA PRO A 31 6.91 -3.16 -1.64
C PRO A 31 6.41 -3.80 -0.35
N VAL A 32 6.16 -5.12 -0.37
CA VAL A 32 5.86 -5.88 0.83
C VAL A 32 7.15 -5.84 1.67
N THR A 33 7.28 -4.81 2.51
CA THR A 33 8.28 -4.77 3.57
C THR A 33 8.16 -6.12 4.26
N ARG A 34 9.25 -6.90 4.31
CA ARG A 34 9.24 -8.29 4.77
C ARG A 34 8.55 -8.38 6.13
N VAL A 35 7.23 -8.59 6.12
CA VAL A 35 6.43 -8.68 7.33
C VAL A 35 6.95 -9.92 8.03
N LYS A 36 7.45 -9.76 9.25
CA LYS A 36 7.80 -10.91 10.07
C LYS A 36 6.54 -11.75 10.17
N LYS A 37 6.57 -12.97 9.63
CA LYS A 37 5.45 -13.90 9.73
C LYS A 37 5.11 -14.09 11.20
N GLU A 38 3.83 -14.03 11.55
CA GLU A 38 3.35 -14.36 12.91
C GLU A 38 3.79 -15.78 13.30
N THR A 39 3.75 -16.69 12.33
CA THR A 39 4.21 -18.07 12.49
C THR A 39 5.62 -18.24 11.94
N PRO A 40 6.60 -18.67 12.75
CA PRO A 40 7.93 -18.98 12.27
C PRO A 40 7.89 -20.19 11.33
N ASN A 41 8.74 -20.16 10.30
CA ASN A 41 8.87 -21.30 9.39
C ASN A 41 9.37 -22.53 10.16
N LYS A 42 8.77 -23.69 9.88
CA LYS A 42 9.19 -24.99 10.43
C LYS A 42 10.34 -25.57 9.60
N CYS A 43 11.20 -26.36 10.23
CA CYS A 43 12.26 -27.07 9.54
C CYS A 43 11.68 -28.08 8.53
N GLY A 44 12.09 -28.01 7.26
CA GLY A 44 11.62 -28.93 6.23
C GLY A 44 12.14 -30.38 6.34
N ARG A 45 12.96 -30.71 7.35
CA ARG A 45 13.42 -32.08 7.64
C ARG A 45 12.66 -32.69 8.82
N CYS A 46 12.61 -32.00 9.95
CA CYS A 46 12.02 -32.53 11.19
C CYS A 46 10.72 -31.86 11.63
N GLY A 47 10.26 -30.83 10.92
CA GLY A 47 9.02 -30.10 11.23
C GLY A 47 9.09 -29.19 12.47
N GLN A 48 10.20 -29.17 13.20
CA GLN A 48 10.35 -28.35 14.40
C GLN A 48 10.73 -26.90 14.05
N PRO A 49 10.23 -25.90 14.81
CA PRO A 49 10.63 -24.50 14.64
C PRO A 49 12.05 -24.24 15.19
N GLY A 50 12.53 -23.01 15.02
CA GLY A 50 13.78 -22.52 15.64
C GLY A 50 15.06 -22.84 14.87
N HIS A 51 15.00 -23.64 13.81
CA HIS A 51 16.14 -23.93 12.96
C HIS A 51 15.70 -24.23 11.52
N ASN A 52 16.65 -24.20 10.58
CA ASN A 52 16.38 -24.48 9.17
C ASN A 52 16.93 -25.87 8.77
N ARG A 53 16.68 -26.27 7.52
CA ARG A 53 17.10 -27.59 7.01
C ARG A 53 18.62 -27.80 7.04
N THR A 54 19.41 -26.72 6.94
CA THR A 54 20.88 -26.78 6.93
C THR A 54 21.48 -26.97 8.33
N SER A 55 20.83 -26.44 9.37
CA SER A 55 21.26 -26.58 10.76
C SER A 55 20.50 -27.68 11.52
N CYS A 56 19.80 -28.56 10.80
CA CYS A 56 19.02 -29.63 11.40
C CYS A 56 19.92 -30.82 11.77
N SER A 57 19.91 -31.20 13.05
CA SER A 57 20.66 -32.34 13.60
C SER A 57 20.01 -33.70 13.34
N GLN A 58 18.76 -33.73 12.86
CA GLN A 58 18.09 -34.98 12.53
C GLN A 58 18.72 -35.60 11.27
N PRO A 59 18.90 -36.93 11.26
CA PRO A 59 19.38 -37.64 10.08
C PRO A 59 18.41 -37.46 8.91
N LYS A 60 18.92 -37.71 7.70
CA LYS A 60 18.09 -37.70 6.49
C LYS A 60 17.15 -38.89 6.46
#